data_AF-A0A653CTE4-F1
#
_entry.id   AF-A0A653CTE4-F1
#
_cell.length_a   1.000
_cell.length_b   1.000
_cell.length_c   1.000
_cell.angle_alpha   90.00
_cell.angle_beta   90.00
_cell.angle_gamma   90.00
#
_symmetry.space_group_name_H-M   'P 1'
#
loop_
_entity.id
_entity.type
_entity.pdbx_description
1 polymer ?
#
loop_
_entity_poly.entity_id
_entity_poly.type
_entity_poly.pdbx_seq_one_letter_code
_entity_poly.pdbx_strand_id
1 'polypeptide(L)'
;MGFDGIAKIFLFFKERWWGNTKGFQFLFDSKLALKEDEKWVKYLTGFDDVFNHPNALVGWVGSEGVEQVEALEEQVIGKSCVKLLKQFLPGYKVAEPFLVIRTKWLSNPLTRGSYSHITPDCDKSIGVGIEGLGKPIRGLDGVPRILLAGEAVHTSHYSTTHGAFESGAEQAAWIAEYLSAKADKH
;
A
#
# COMPACT_ATOMS: atom_id res chain seq x y z
N MET A 1 -3.60 12.15 -10.37
CA MET A 1 -2.81 11.07 -9.73
C MET A 1 -3.80 10.28 -8.93
N GLY A 2 -3.65 8.97 -8.85
CA GLY A 2 -4.49 8.14 -7.99
C GLY A 2 -3.78 7.85 -6.67
N PHE A 3 -4.54 7.66 -5.60
CA PHE A 3 -4.02 7.37 -4.27
C PHE A 3 -5.01 6.46 -3.54
N ASP A 4 -4.78 5.15 -3.65
CA ASP A 4 -5.71 4.12 -3.21
C ASP A 4 -5.14 3.32 -2.03
N GLY A 5 -6.00 2.49 -1.43
CA GLY A 5 -5.63 1.61 -0.33
C GLY A 5 -5.19 0.21 -0.78
N ILE A 6 -4.23 -0.35 -0.06
CA ILE A 6 -3.87 -1.78 -0.04
C ILE A 6 -3.70 -2.18 1.43
N ALA A 7 -4.51 -3.13 1.88
CA ALA A 7 -4.45 -3.64 3.24
C ALA A 7 -3.64 -4.94 3.33
N LYS A 8 -2.94 -5.13 4.46
CA LYS A 8 -2.26 -6.38 4.82
C LYS A 8 -2.97 -7.00 6.01
N ILE A 9 -3.16 -8.31 5.96
CA ILE A 9 -3.66 -9.15 7.05
C ILE A 9 -2.54 -10.09 7.46
N PHE A 10 -2.12 -10.01 8.71
CA PHE A 10 -1.17 -10.94 9.30
C PHE A 10 -1.90 -11.96 10.17
N LEU A 11 -1.63 -13.24 9.93
CA LEU A 11 -2.15 -14.36 10.69
C LEU A 11 -0.99 -15.03 11.42
N PHE A 12 -1.00 -15.01 12.75
CA PHE A 12 0.02 -15.65 13.58
C PHE A 12 -0.51 -16.96 14.15
N PHE A 13 0.26 -18.03 13.99
CA PHE A 13 -0.08 -19.38 14.41
C PHE A 13 0.87 -19.89 15.48
N LYS A 14 0.42 -20.83 16.30
CA LYS A 14 1.29 -21.48 17.30
C LYS A 14 2.43 -22.25 16.64
N GLU A 15 2.11 -22.93 15.53
CA GLU A 15 3.03 -23.75 14.77
C GLU A 15 2.81 -23.54 13.26
N ARG A 16 3.87 -23.74 12.48
CA ARG A 16 3.84 -23.66 11.02
C ARG A 16 3.16 -24.90 10.44
N TRP A 17 1.88 -24.77 10.08
CA TRP A 17 1.08 -25.87 9.50
C TRP A 17 1.28 -26.06 7.99
N TRP A 18 1.94 -25.13 7.30
CA TRP A 18 2.12 -25.14 5.84
C TRP A 18 3.47 -25.69 5.35
N GLY A 19 4.27 -26.29 6.24
CA GLY A 19 5.52 -26.96 5.87
C GLY A 19 6.51 -26.03 5.15
N ASN A 20 7.14 -26.50 4.07
CA ASN A 20 8.15 -25.73 3.31
C ASN A 20 7.56 -24.75 2.28
N THR A 21 6.23 -24.67 2.17
CA THR A 21 5.54 -23.79 1.23
C THR A 21 5.84 -22.32 1.55
N LYS A 22 6.06 -21.52 0.51
CA LYS A 22 6.35 -20.08 0.62
C LYS A 22 5.12 -19.19 0.63
N GLY A 23 4.01 -19.72 0.13
CA GLY A 23 2.74 -19.02 0.13
C GLY A 23 1.71 -19.77 -0.71
N PHE A 24 0.53 -19.19 -0.78
CA PHE A 24 -0.63 -19.68 -1.50
C PHE A 24 -1.25 -18.49 -2.22
N GLN A 25 -1.54 -18.65 -3.50
CA GLN A 25 -2.19 -17.62 -4.31
C GLN A 25 -3.58 -18.13 -4.71
N PHE A 26 -4.60 -17.27 -4.57
CA PHE A 26 -5.99 -17.66 -4.80
C PHE A 26 -6.47 -17.19 -6.17
N LEU A 27 -7.05 -18.12 -6.93
CA LEU A 27 -7.77 -17.82 -8.16
C LEU A 27 -9.25 -18.08 -7.93
N PHE A 28 -10.05 -17.01 -7.93
CA PHE A 28 -11.48 -17.11 -7.69
C PHE A 28 -12.24 -17.36 -8.99
N ASP A 29 -13.25 -18.24 -8.92
CA ASP A 29 -14.25 -18.36 -9.98
C ASP A 29 -15.15 -17.10 -9.96
N SER A 30 -15.37 -16.51 -11.13
CA SER A 30 -16.26 -15.35 -11.30
C SER A 30 -17.69 -15.61 -10.83
N LYS A 31 -18.12 -16.87 -10.81
CA LYS A 31 -19.45 -17.31 -10.36
C LYS A 31 -19.56 -17.53 -8.85
N LEU A 32 -18.48 -17.38 -8.08
CA LEU A 32 -18.50 -17.61 -6.63
C LEU A 32 -19.46 -16.60 -5.95
N ALA A 33 -20.61 -17.08 -5.51
CA ALA A 33 -21.55 -16.30 -4.72
C ALA A 33 -21.07 -16.24 -3.27
N LEU A 34 -20.78 -15.02 -2.79
CA LEU A 34 -20.41 -14.75 -1.41
C LEU A 34 -21.46 -13.85 -0.77
N LYS A 35 -21.64 -13.99 0.54
CA LYS A 35 -22.45 -13.06 1.32
C LYS A 35 -21.80 -11.69 1.32
N GLU A 36 -22.58 -10.64 1.55
CA GLU A 36 -22.14 -9.24 1.48
C GLU A 36 -20.92 -8.97 2.38
N ASP A 37 -20.96 -9.48 3.60
CA ASP A 37 -19.91 -9.38 4.62
C ASP A 37 -18.66 -10.23 4.32
N GLU A 38 -18.74 -11.12 3.33
CA GLU A 38 -17.64 -11.93 2.83
C GLU A 38 -17.19 -11.50 1.43
N LYS A 39 -17.69 -10.41 0.84
CA LYS A 39 -17.26 -10.01 -0.52
C LYS A 39 -15.79 -9.63 -0.58
N TRP A 40 -15.26 -9.04 0.49
CA TRP A 40 -13.87 -8.58 0.55
C TRP A 40 -12.84 -9.70 0.29
N VAL A 41 -13.13 -10.96 0.61
CA VAL A 41 -12.16 -12.06 0.39
C VAL A 41 -11.89 -12.30 -1.10
N LYS A 42 -12.75 -11.87 -2.02
CA LYS A 42 -12.43 -11.92 -3.47
C LYS A 42 -11.26 -11.01 -3.86
N TYR A 43 -11.00 -9.99 -3.06
CA TYR A 43 -9.91 -9.04 -3.27
C TYR A 43 -8.64 -9.44 -2.50
N LEU A 44 -8.68 -10.54 -1.75
CA LEU A 44 -7.52 -11.13 -1.10
C LEU A 44 -6.75 -11.98 -2.12
N THR A 45 -5.51 -11.59 -2.41
CA THR A 45 -4.67 -12.25 -3.43
C THR A 45 -4.20 -13.64 -3.02
N GLY A 46 -3.98 -13.86 -1.72
CA GLY A 46 -3.31 -15.05 -1.22
C GLY A 46 -2.70 -14.80 0.15
N PHE A 47 -1.80 -15.70 0.55
CA PHE A 47 -1.00 -15.61 1.76
C PHE A 47 0.44 -16.04 1.49
N ASP A 48 1.40 -15.22 1.88
CA ASP A 48 2.83 -15.52 1.78
C ASP A 48 3.48 -15.65 3.16
N ASP A 49 4.65 -16.28 3.23
CA ASP A 49 5.44 -16.33 4.45
C ASP A 49 5.97 -14.94 4.84
N VAL A 50 6.03 -14.68 6.14
CA VAL A 50 6.55 -13.43 6.66
C VAL A 50 8.04 -13.58 6.96
N PHE A 51 8.86 -12.72 6.36
CA PHE A 51 10.30 -12.69 6.62
C PHE A 51 10.57 -12.55 8.13
N ASN A 52 11.48 -13.38 8.65
CA ASN A 52 11.83 -13.48 10.07
C ASN A 52 10.67 -13.84 11.03
N HIS A 53 9.51 -14.27 10.53
CA HIS A 53 8.41 -14.77 11.36
C HIS A 53 7.90 -16.13 10.84
N PRO A 54 8.52 -17.25 11.25
CA PRO A 54 8.29 -18.57 10.65
C PRO A 54 6.88 -19.12 10.81
N ASN A 55 6.14 -18.61 11.82
CA ASN A 55 4.77 -19.02 12.13
C ASN A 55 3.73 -17.94 11.77
N ALA A 56 4.07 -17.03 10.85
CA ALA A 56 3.14 -16.01 10.37
C ALA A 56 2.93 -16.09 8.85
N LEU A 57 1.70 -15.81 8.44
CA LEU A 57 1.31 -15.58 7.06
C LEU A 57 0.85 -14.13 6.87
N VAL A 58 1.14 -13.54 5.71
CA VAL A 58 0.64 -12.22 5.31
C VAL A 58 -0.19 -12.33 4.04
N GLY A 59 -1.40 -11.80 4.08
CA GLY A 59 -2.27 -11.68 2.92
C GLY A 59 -2.49 -10.23 2.50
N TRP A 60 -2.63 -10.00 1.21
CA TRP A 60 -2.82 -8.67 0.63
C TRP A 60 -4.22 -8.51 0.07
N VAL A 61 -4.91 -7.46 0.51
CA VAL A 61 -6.26 -7.07 0.04
C VAL A 61 -6.13 -5.77 -0.73
N GLY A 62 -6.64 -5.74 -1.95
CA GLY A 62 -6.67 -4.54 -2.79
C GLY A 62 -8.10 -4.05 -3.08
N SER A 63 -8.20 -2.98 -3.85
CA SER A 63 -9.48 -2.47 -4.40
C SER A 63 -10.55 -2.25 -3.33
N GLU A 64 -11.83 -2.45 -3.67
CA GLU A 64 -13.00 -2.29 -2.82
C GLU A 64 -12.97 -3.15 -1.54
N GLY A 65 -12.17 -4.22 -1.52
CA GLY A 65 -12.00 -5.06 -0.33
C GLY A 65 -11.30 -4.35 0.82
N VAL A 66 -10.54 -3.28 0.55
CA VAL A 66 -9.76 -2.56 1.57
C VAL A 66 -10.68 -1.81 2.53
N GLU A 67 -11.66 -1.07 2.02
CA GLU A 67 -12.60 -0.35 2.87
C GLU A 67 -13.39 -1.31 3.78
N GLN A 68 -13.83 -2.44 3.22
CA GLN A 68 -14.55 -3.47 3.97
C GLN A 68 -13.68 -4.08 5.07
N VAL A 69 -12.47 -4.55 4.75
CA VAL A 69 -11.60 -5.19 5.75
C VAL A 69 -11.13 -4.21 6.83
N GLU A 70 -10.94 -2.93 6.50
CA GLU A 70 -10.59 -1.90 7.47
C GLU A 70 -11.73 -1.59 8.46
N ALA A 71 -12.98 -1.98 8.16
CA ALA A 71 -14.13 -1.84 9.06
C ALA A 71 -14.41 -3.08 9.93
N LEU A 72 -13.95 -4.27 9.53
CA LEU A 72 -14.26 -5.54 10.22
C LEU A 72 -13.47 -5.77 11.50
N GLU A 73 -13.99 -6.55 12.45
CA GLU A 73 -13.20 -7.00 13.60
C GLU A 73 -12.17 -8.08 13.22
N GLU A 74 -11.03 -8.08 13.89
CA GLU A 74 -9.93 -9.04 13.70
C GLU A 74 -10.39 -10.50 13.81
N GLN A 75 -11.32 -10.80 14.72
CA GLN A 75 -11.87 -12.14 14.89
C GLN A 75 -12.67 -12.59 13.67
N VAL A 76 -13.44 -11.69 13.06
CA VAL A 76 -14.22 -11.96 11.85
C VAL A 76 -13.26 -12.21 10.69
N ILE A 77 -12.26 -11.34 10.52
CA ILE A 77 -11.22 -11.49 9.49
C ILE A 77 -10.52 -12.84 9.61
N GLY A 78 -10.07 -13.21 10.81
CA GLY A 78 -9.40 -14.49 11.05
C GLY A 78 -10.25 -15.69 10.65
N LYS A 79 -11.53 -15.71 11.05
CA LYS A 79 -12.48 -16.78 10.68
C LYS A 79 -12.67 -16.88 9.17
N SER A 80 -12.86 -15.75 8.49
CA SER A 80 -13.01 -15.71 7.02
C SER A 80 -11.75 -16.20 6.32
N CYS A 81 -10.56 -15.78 6.77
CA CYS A 81 -9.29 -16.24 6.22
C CYS A 81 -9.09 -17.75 6.41
N VAL A 82 -9.37 -18.29 7.59
CA VAL A 82 -9.23 -19.73 7.87
C VAL A 82 -10.23 -20.54 7.06
N LYS A 83 -11.49 -20.09 6.95
CA LYS A 83 -12.50 -20.71 6.10
C LYS A 83 -12.03 -20.78 4.66
N LEU A 84 -11.49 -19.67 4.14
CA LEU A 84 -10.97 -19.59 2.78
C LEU A 84 -9.77 -20.54 2.57
N LEU A 85 -8.81 -20.54 3.49
CA LEU A 85 -7.66 -21.45 3.45
C LEU A 85 -8.10 -22.91 3.46
N LYS A 86 -9.06 -23.30 4.31
CA LYS A 86 -9.62 -24.67 4.34
C LYS A 86 -10.31 -25.04 3.02
N GLN A 87 -10.97 -24.09 2.37
CA GLN A 87 -11.63 -24.30 1.07
C GLN A 87 -10.62 -24.51 -0.06
N PHE A 88 -9.56 -23.70 -0.13
CA PHE A 88 -8.57 -23.77 -1.21
C PHE A 88 -7.48 -24.83 -0.96
N LEU A 89 -7.27 -25.24 0.29
CA LEU A 89 -6.19 -26.14 0.71
C LEU A 89 -6.71 -27.40 1.42
N PRO A 90 -7.55 -28.23 0.77
CA PRO A 90 -8.17 -29.39 1.42
C PRO A 90 -7.17 -30.44 1.93
N GLY A 91 -5.93 -30.44 1.42
CA GLY A 91 -4.85 -31.33 1.89
C GLY A 91 -4.10 -30.83 3.13
N TYR A 92 -4.36 -29.61 3.59
CA TYR A 92 -3.67 -29.02 4.75
C TYR A 92 -4.56 -29.03 6.00
N LYS A 93 -3.94 -29.30 7.15
CA LYS A 93 -4.58 -29.11 8.47
C LYS A 93 -4.44 -27.66 8.91
N VAL A 94 -5.26 -26.78 8.32
CA VAL A 94 -5.24 -25.33 8.61
C VAL A 94 -5.62 -25.10 10.08
N ALA A 95 -4.68 -24.58 10.86
CA ALA A 95 -4.90 -24.22 12.26
C ALA A 95 -5.62 -22.86 12.39
N GLU A 96 -6.21 -22.59 13.56
CA GLU A 96 -6.72 -21.27 13.89
C GLU A 96 -5.55 -20.34 14.32
N PRO A 97 -5.48 -19.09 13.82
CA PRO A 97 -4.48 -18.14 14.27
C PRO A 97 -4.80 -17.70 15.70
N PHE A 98 -3.77 -17.50 16.52
CA PHE A 98 -3.94 -16.96 17.88
C PHE A 98 -3.95 -15.42 17.90
N LEU A 99 -3.43 -14.78 16.84
CA LEU A 99 -3.41 -13.34 16.68
C LEU A 99 -3.61 -12.98 15.21
N VAL A 100 -4.46 -11.97 14.98
CA VAL A 100 -4.74 -11.39 13.67
C VAL A 100 -4.45 -9.90 13.76
N ILE A 101 -3.67 -9.37 12.82
CA ILE A 101 -3.37 -7.93 12.72
C ILE A 101 -3.74 -7.47 11.32
N ARG A 102 -4.41 -6.33 11.20
CA ARG A 102 -4.69 -5.69 9.92
C ARG A 102 -4.11 -4.28 9.86
N THR A 103 -3.62 -3.88 8.69
CA THR A 103 -3.28 -2.47 8.44
C THR A 103 -4.53 -1.66 8.14
N LYS A 104 -4.51 -0.37 8.52
CA LYS A 104 -5.58 0.60 8.21
C LYS A 104 -4.98 1.82 7.53
N TRP A 105 -4.66 1.72 6.25
CA TRP A 105 -4.00 2.80 5.51
C TRP A 105 -5.01 3.80 4.95
N LEU A 106 -6.16 3.30 4.48
CA LEU A 106 -7.18 4.11 3.84
C LEU A 106 -7.92 5.00 4.85
N SER A 107 -8.33 4.42 5.99
CA SER A 107 -9.06 5.11 7.06
C SER A 107 -8.17 5.95 7.99
N ASN A 108 -6.84 5.79 7.93
CA ASN A 108 -5.93 6.58 8.76
C ASN A 108 -5.88 8.04 8.25
N PRO A 109 -6.18 9.04 9.11
CA PRO A 109 -6.29 10.44 8.67
C PRO A 109 -4.98 11.06 8.21
N LEU A 110 -3.83 10.48 8.59
CA LEU A 110 -2.49 10.96 8.22
C LEU A 110 -2.02 10.40 6.88
N THR A 111 -2.51 9.24 6.47
CA THR A 111 -2.10 8.58 5.22
C THR A 111 -3.18 8.64 4.16
N ARG A 112 -4.45 8.36 4.49
CA ARG A 112 -5.61 8.40 3.58
C ARG A 112 -5.49 7.52 2.33
N GLY A 113 -4.72 6.44 2.43
CA GLY A 113 -4.35 5.56 1.34
C GLY A 113 -2.97 4.96 1.59
N SER A 114 -2.50 4.14 0.66
CA SER A 114 -1.25 3.39 0.81
C SER A 114 -0.11 4.00 0.01
N TYR A 115 -0.31 4.20 -1.29
CA TYR A 115 0.70 4.80 -2.16
C TYR A 115 0.07 5.34 -3.45
N SER A 116 0.79 6.27 -4.09
CA SER A 116 0.38 6.89 -5.34
C SER A 116 0.43 5.93 -6.52
N HIS A 117 -0.35 6.20 -7.57
CA HIS A 117 -0.23 5.54 -8.88
C HIS A 117 -0.64 6.49 -10.02
N ILE A 118 -0.25 6.16 -11.25
CA ILE A 118 -0.63 6.91 -12.44
C ILE A 118 -2.01 6.45 -12.92
N THR A 119 -2.96 7.39 -12.96
CA THR A 119 -4.27 7.15 -13.56
C THR A 119 -4.22 7.38 -15.08
N PRO A 120 -5.14 6.78 -15.87
CA PRO A 120 -5.21 7.02 -17.31
C PRO A 120 -5.30 8.49 -17.71
N ASP A 121 -5.91 9.34 -16.87
CA ASP A 121 -6.03 10.78 -17.12
C ASP A 121 -4.72 11.53 -16.85
N CYS A 122 -3.91 11.07 -15.90
CA CYS A 122 -2.57 11.62 -15.67
C CYS A 122 -1.63 11.33 -16.82
N ASP A 123 -1.71 10.13 -17.38
CA ASP A 123 -0.84 9.72 -18.49
C ASP A 123 -1.08 10.56 -19.76
N LYS A 124 -2.33 11.01 -19.97
CA LYS A 124 -2.70 11.88 -21.11
C LYS A 124 -2.31 13.35 -20.92
N SER A 125 -1.92 13.75 -19.71
CA SER A 125 -1.78 15.15 -19.32
C SER A 125 -0.32 15.58 -19.38
N ILE A 126 0.13 16.14 -20.51
CA ILE A 126 1.51 16.64 -20.67
C ILE A 126 1.72 17.88 -19.79
N GLY A 127 2.73 17.85 -18.92
CA GLY A 127 3.08 18.94 -18.01
C GLY A 127 2.15 19.10 -16.80
N VAL A 128 1.21 18.17 -16.60
CA VAL A 128 0.23 18.15 -15.50
C VAL A 128 0.31 16.78 -14.82
N GLY A 129 0.67 16.74 -13.54
CA GLY A 129 0.91 15.48 -12.81
C GLY A 129 2.20 15.51 -11.99
N ILE A 130 2.94 14.40 -11.96
CA ILE A 130 4.15 14.25 -11.13
C ILE A 130 5.21 15.29 -11.49
N GLU A 131 5.42 15.56 -12.78
CA GLU A 131 6.37 16.60 -13.25
C GLU A 131 6.03 18.02 -12.75
N GLY A 132 4.74 18.28 -12.48
CA GLY A 132 4.29 19.54 -11.92
C GLY A 132 4.53 19.63 -10.41
N LEU A 133 4.36 18.51 -9.69
CA LEU A 133 4.48 18.46 -8.23
C LEU A 133 5.89 18.75 -7.73
N GLY A 134 6.92 18.35 -8.48
CA GLY A 134 8.31 18.62 -8.11
C GLY A 134 8.78 20.05 -8.34
N LYS A 135 7.96 20.92 -8.96
CA LYS A 135 8.32 22.31 -9.24
C LYS A 135 8.02 23.22 -8.04
N PRO A 136 8.91 24.18 -7.73
CA PRO A 136 8.70 25.12 -6.62
C PRO A 136 7.52 26.04 -6.90
N ILE A 137 6.64 26.21 -5.92
CA ILE A 137 5.57 27.21 -5.96
C ILE A 137 6.14 28.55 -5.49
N ARG A 138 6.00 29.55 -6.34
CA ARG A 138 6.55 30.90 -6.13
C ARG A 138 5.47 31.88 -5.69
N GLY A 139 5.86 32.83 -4.84
CA GLY A 139 5.05 34.00 -4.51
C GLY A 139 4.93 34.97 -5.69
N LEU A 140 4.12 36.01 -5.53
CA LEU A 140 3.96 37.09 -6.52
C LEU A 140 5.27 37.86 -6.79
N ASP A 141 6.18 37.83 -5.82
CA ASP A 141 7.55 38.35 -5.88
C ASP A 141 8.53 37.43 -6.64
N GLY A 142 8.06 36.28 -7.15
CA GLY A 142 8.87 35.28 -7.81
C GLY A 142 9.73 34.43 -6.86
N VAL A 143 9.63 34.65 -5.54
CA VAL A 143 10.41 33.92 -4.54
C VAL A 143 9.76 32.55 -4.30
N PRO A 144 10.50 31.43 -4.36
CA PRO A 144 9.98 30.10 -4.04
C PRO A 144 9.60 30.03 -2.56
N ARG A 145 8.41 29.52 -2.25
CA ARG A 145 7.90 29.43 -0.87
C ARG A 145 7.50 28.03 -0.47
N ILE A 146 7.05 27.20 -1.43
CA ILE A 146 6.63 25.83 -1.17
C ILE A 146 7.36 24.92 -2.14
N LEU A 147 7.95 23.86 -1.59
CA LEU A 147 8.50 22.73 -2.33
C LEU A 147 7.86 21.47 -1.78
N LEU A 148 7.63 20.50 -2.65
CA LEU A 148 7.04 19.22 -2.31
C LEU A 148 8.08 18.13 -2.52
N ALA A 149 8.13 17.17 -1.60
CA ALA A 149 8.92 15.96 -1.68
C ALA A 149 8.08 14.78 -1.21
N GLY A 150 8.54 13.56 -1.48
CA GLY A 150 7.87 12.32 -1.12
C GLY A 150 7.61 11.42 -2.33
N GLU A 151 7.12 10.21 -2.07
CA GLU A 151 6.97 9.16 -3.10
C GLU A 151 6.18 9.63 -4.31
N ALA A 152 5.10 10.39 -4.10
CA ALA A 152 4.25 10.94 -5.16
C ALA A 152 4.94 12.00 -6.05
N VAL A 153 6.09 12.54 -5.65
CA VAL A 153 6.81 13.59 -6.37
C VAL A 153 7.85 13.02 -7.33
N HIS A 154 8.32 11.79 -7.09
CA HIS A 154 9.35 11.20 -7.94
C HIS A 154 8.75 10.71 -9.27
N THR A 155 9.29 11.18 -10.40
CA THR A 155 8.74 10.90 -11.75
C THR A 155 8.80 9.42 -12.15
N SER A 156 9.87 8.72 -11.79
CA SER A 156 10.07 7.30 -12.15
C SER A 156 9.91 6.30 -11.01
N HIS A 157 10.13 6.70 -9.75
CA HIS A 157 10.14 5.82 -8.57
C HIS A 157 9.00 6.14 -7.59
N TYR A 158 7.84 6.56 -8.10
CA TYR A 158 6.64 6.72 -7.29
C TYR A 158 6.20 5.37 -6.68
N SER A 159 5.41 5.43 -5.61
CA SER A 159 5.02 4.29 -4.76
C SER A 159 6.14 3.62 -3.97
N THR A 160 7.34 4.20 -3.92
CA THR A 160 8.50 3.56 -3.29
C THR A 160 9.16 4.41 -2.20
N THR A 161 9.79 3.73 -1.24
CA THR A 161 10.57 4.39 -0.19
C THR A 161 11.82 5.08 -0.74
N HIS A 162 12.50 4.48 -1.72
CA HIS A 162 13.70 5.08 -2.30
C HIS A 162 13.35 6.33 -3.12
N GLY A 163 12.25 6.32 -3.88
CA GLY A 163 11.77 7.53 -4.57
C GLY A 163 11.38 8.66 -3.62
N ALA A 164 10.81 8.34 -2.45
CA ALA A 164 10.57 9.34 -1.40
C ALA A 164 11.86 9.96 -0.86
N PHE A 165 12.90 9.14 -0.65
CA PHE A 165 14.21 9.60 -0.21
C PHE A 165 14.89 10.48 -1.27
N GLU A 166 14.94 9.99 -2.50
CA GLU A 166 15.57 10.67 -3.65
C GLU A 166 14.92 12.03 -3.91
N SER A 167 13.59 12.10 -3.98
CA SER A 167 12.88 13.38 -4.13
C SER A 167 13.17 14.35 -2.96
N GLY A 168 13.29 13.86 -1.73
CA GLY A 168 13.69 14.69 -0.60
C GLY A 168 15.10 15.28 -0.75
N ALA A 169 16.06 14.45 -1.18
CA ALA A 169 17.44 14.88 -1.41
C ALA A 169 17.53 15.90 -2.55
N GLU A 170 16.79 15.68 -3.65
CA GLU A 170 16.72 16.60 -4.79
C GLU A 170 16.19 17.99 -4.38
N GLN A 171 15.08 18.03 -3.62
CA GLN A 171 14.51 19.30 -3.17
C GLN A 171 15.43 20.03 -2.18
N ALA A 172 16.14 19.29 -1.32
CA ALA A 172 17.14 19.87 -0.41
C ALA A 172 18.33 20.47 -1.18
N ALA A 173 18.85 19.78 -2.18
CA ALA A 173 19.91 20.29 -3.05
C ALA A 173 19.46 21.57 -3.79
N TRP A 174 18.25 21.56 -4.33
CA TRP A 174 17.66 22.73 -4.99
C TRP A 174 17.59 23.95 -4.07
N ILE A 175 17.17 23.76 -2.80
CA ILE A 175 17.11 24.85 -1.81
C ILE A 175 18.51 25.40 -1.54
N ALA A 176 19.51 24.53 -1.37
CA ALA A 176 20.89 24.93 -1.11
C ALA A 176 21.46 25.76 -2.28
N GLU A 177 21.24 25.33 -3.52
CA GLU A 177 21.63 26.07 -4.72
C GLU A 177 20.94 27.43 -4.82
N TYR A 178 19.62 27.48 -4.59
CA TYR A 178 18.85 28.72 -4.64
C TYR A 178 19.33 29.75 -3.61
N LEU A 179 19.63 29.31 -2.39
CA LEU A 179 20.13 30.19 -1.33
C LEU A 179 21.55 30.68 -1.62
N SER A 180 22.42 29.81 -2.13
CA SER A 180 23.81 30.17 -2.49
C SER A 180 23.84 31.21 -3.61
N ALA A 181 23.08 30.99 -4.68
CA ALA A 181 22.99 31.93 -5.80
C ALA A 181 22.38 33.30 -5.42
N LYS A 182 21.67 33.38 -4.30
CA LYS A 182 21.15 34.64 -3.75
C LYS A 182 22.19 35.36 -2.88
N ALA A 183 23.02 34.60 -2.16
CA ALA A 183 24.13 35.16 -1.38
C ALA A 183 25.17 35.83 -2.29
N ASP A 184 25.48 35.25 -3.45
CA ASP A 184 26.46 35.81 -4.40
C ASP A 184 25.99 37.10 -5.13
N LYS A 185 24.72 37.49 -4.96
CA LYS A 185 24.13 38.68 -5.59
C LYS A 185 24.09 39.91 -4.67
N HIS A 186 24.58 39.79 -3.45
CA HIS A 186 24.63 40.84 -2.43
C HIS A 186 26.06 41.05 -1.94
#